data_AF-A0A838RJZ5-F1
#
_entry.id   AF-A0A838RJZ5-F1
#
_cell.length_a   1.000
_cell.length_b   1.000
_cell.length_c   1.000
_cell.angle_alpha   90.00
_cell.angle_beta   90.00
_cell.angle_gamma   90.00
#
_symmetry.space_group_name_H-M   'P 1'
#
loop_
_entity.id
_entity.type
_entity.pdbx_description
1 polymer ?
#
loop_
_entity_poly.entity_id
_entity_poly.type
_entity_poly.pdbx_seq_one_letter_code
_entity_poly.pdbx_strand_id
1 'polypeptide(L)'
;MSTSYIILRDIPKEEARLDLASYPIEGGFRGFQQVLSGAHYVGVRSGEAYKGFWCYLPSNSALVRRFDYEKDDFENDDPESEAQFQQMALTGAMNRALALAHPLSALTWMDLTDHIGPESFPPTLHQETPMT
;
A
#
# COMPACT_ATOMS: atom_id res chain seq x y z
N MET A 1 -11.36 11.29 -11.87
CA MET A 1 -10.17 10.45 -11.67
C MET A 1 -10.64 9.18 -10.98
N SER A 2 -10.33 8.02 -11.54
CA SER A 2 -10.62 6.75 -10.89
C SER A 2 -9.72 6.60 -9.67
N THR A 3 -10.31 6.42 -8.50
CA THR A 3 -9.60 6.37 -7.23
C THR A 3 -9.65 4.97 -6.66
N SER A 4 -8.49 4.45 -6.30
CA SER A 4 -8.34 3.13 -5.70
C SER A 4 -7.98 3.24 -4.22
N TYR A 5 -8.01 2.11 -3.53
CA TYR A 5 -7.85 2.01 -2.09
C TYR A 5 -6.82 0.94 -1.74
N ILE A 6 -6.09 1.17 -0.66
CA ILE A 6 -5.19 0.19 -0.06
C ILE A 6 -5.57 0.06 1.40
N ILE A 7 -6.00 -1.14 1.79
CA ILE A 7 -6.43 -1.47 3.14
C ILE A 7 -5.34 -2.27 3.82
N LEU A 8 -4.93 -1.79 4.99
CA LEU A 8 -3.90 -2.38 5.81
C LEU A 8 -4.52 -2.87 7.12
N ARG A 9 -4.42 -4.17 7.35
CA ARG A 9 -4.94 -4.84 8.54
C ARG A 9 -3.83 -5.24 9.48
N ASP A 10 -4.15 -5.15 10.77
CA ASP A 10 -3.32 -5.61 11.88
C ASP A 10 -1.90 -5.04 11.87
N ILE A 11 -1.71 -3.83 11.32
CA ILE A 11 -0.39 -3.20 11.23
C ILE A 11 0.11 -2.65 12.58
N PRO A 12 1.44 -2.55 12.76
CA PRO A 12 2.04 -1.81 13.87
C PRO A 12 1.54 -0.36 13.91
N LYS A 13 1.38 0.20 15.10
CA LYS A 13 0.74 1.52 15.30
C LYS A 13 1.77 2.65 15.44
N GLU A 14 2.67 2.74 14.46
CA GLU A 14 3.76 3.71 14.48
C GLU A 14 3.67 4.65 13.27
N GLU A 15 4.11 4.17 12.10
CA GLU A 15 4.13 4.95 10.87
C GLU A 15 3.83 4.04 9.68
N ALA A 16 3.02 4.53 8.74
CA ALA A 16 2.82 3.92 7.44
C ALA A 16 3.46 4.80 6.36
N ARG A 17 3.94 4.18 5.29
CA ARG A 17 4.46 4.83 4.10
C ARG A 17 3.65 4.39 2.90
N LEU A 18 3.26 5.36 2.08
CA LEU A 18 2.79 5.15 0.72
C LEU A 18 3.75 5.90 -0.20
N ASP A 19 4.47 5.15 -1.02
CA ASP A 19 5.44 5.67 -1.97
C ASP A 19 6.51 6.54 -1.27
N LEU A 20 6.55 7.83 -1.58
CA LEU A 20 7.48 8.81 -1.00
C LEU A 20 6.96 9.48 0.27
N ALA A 21 5.69 9.26 0.65
CA ALA A 21 5.04 9.95 1.76
C ALA A 21 4.92 9.05 3.00
N SER A 22 5.27 9.61 4.16
CA SER A 22 5.10 9.00 5.48
C SER A 22 3.87 9.56 6.19
N TYR A 23 3.19 8.70 6.94
CA TYR A 23 1.93 8.96 7.61
C TYR A 23 2.00 8.42 9.05
N PRO A 24 1.79 9.25 10.09
CA PRO A 24 1.66 8.74 11.44
C PRO A 24 0.41 7.87 11.56
N ILE A 25 0.55 6.71 12.20
CA ILE A 25 -0.60 5.80 12.42
C ILE A 25 -1.30 6.22 13.71
N GLU A 26 -2.36 6.99 13.57
CA GLU A 26 -3.16 7.49 14.69
C GLU A 26 -4.59 6.94 14.66
N GLY A 27 -5.15 6.65 15.84
CA GLY A 27 -6.55 6.28 16.02
C GLY A 27 -6.97 5.03 15.22
N GLY A 28 -7.98 5.21 14.35
CA GLY A 28 -8.62 4.17 13.56
C GLY A 28 -8.02 3.95 12.16
N PHE A 29 -6.77 4.37 11.92
CA PHE A 29 -6.11 4.21 10.62
C PHE A 29 -6.18 2.78 10.08
N ARG A 30 -6.51 2.64 8.79
CA ARG A 30 -6.67 1.37 8.08
C ARG A 30 -6.07 1.38 6.67
N GLY A 31 -5.24 2.36 6.34
CA GLY A 31 -4.58 2.47 5.03
C GLY A 31 -4.94 3.75 4.29
N PHE A 32 -5.08 3.66 2.98
CA PHE A 32 -5.08 4.80 2.06
C PHE A 32 -6.29 4.81 1.13
N GLN A 33 -6.77 6.01 0.82
CA GLN A 33 -7.80 6.29 -0.18
C GLN A 33 -7.29 7.31 -1.21
N GLN A 34 -7.95 7.34 -2.37
CA GLN A 34 -7.55 8.17 -3.51
C GLN A 34 -6.15 7.86 -4.02
N VAL A 35 -5.75 6.59 -3.92
CA VAL A 35 -4.52 6.09 -4.52
C VAL A 35 -4.74 6.03 -6.03
N LEU A 36 -3.77 6.56 -6.78
CA LEU A 36 -3.82 6.53 -8.25
C LEU A 36 -3.59 5.10 -8.74
N SER A 37 -3.91 4.83 -10.00
CA SER A 37 -3.62 3.52 -10.59
C SER A 37 -2.13 3.43 -10.96
N GLY A 38 -1.52 2.27 -10.78
CA GLY A 38 -0.12 2.03 -11.13
C GLY A 38 0.64 1.21 -10.09
N ALA A 39 1.96 1.22 -10.20
CA ALA A 39 2.84 0.59 -9.21
C ALA A 39 2.94 1.45 -7.96
N HIS A 40 2.90 0.83 -6.79
CA HIS A 40 3.05 1.47 -5.49
C HIS A 40 3.94 0.65 -4.58
N TYR A 41 4.66 1.34 -3.69
CA TYR A 41 5.31 0.72 -2.56
C TYR A 41 4.60 1.14 -1.28
N VAL A 42 4.19 0.16 -0.48
CA VAL A 42 3.52 0.39 0.79
C VAL A 42 4.35 -0.23 1.89
N GLY A 43 4.56 0.49 2.98
CA GLY A 43 5.28 -0.04 4.13
C GLY A 43 4.76 0.47 5.45
N VAL A 44 5.14 -0.23 6.52
CA VAL A 44 4.90 0.16 7.90
C VAL A 44 6.20 0.02 8.69
N ARG A 45 6.41 0.92 9.65
CA ARG A 45 7.51 0.78 10.61
C ARG A 45 7.17 -0.35 11.60
N SER A 46 8.07 -1.33 11.71
CA SER A 46 8.03 -2.43 12.67
C SER A 46 9.37 -2.45 13.40
N GLY A 47 9.41 -1.90 14.63
CA GLY A 47 10.66 -1.68 15.35
C GLY A 47 11.59 -0.71 14.61
N GLU A 48 12.84 -1.13 14.35
CA GLU A 48 13.84 -0.29 13.67
C GLU A 48 13.77 -0.35 12.14
N ALA A 49 12.94 -1.22 11.56
CA ALA A 49 12.87 -1.47 10.11
C ALA A 49 11.51 -1.05 9.52
N TYR A 50 11.50 -0.82 8.19
CA TYR A 50 10.25 -0.78 7.43
C TYR A 50 10.01 -2.13 6.79
N LYS A 51 8.80 -2.67 7.00
CA LYS A 51 8.30 -3.83 6.30
C LYS A 51 7.27 -3.38 5.30
N GLY A 52 7.36 -3.87 4.08
CA GLY A 52 6.55 -3.35 2.99
C GLY A 52 6.55 -4.25 1.78
N PHE A 53 5.65 -3.93 0.87
CA PHE A 53 5.43 -4.69 -0.33
C PHE A 53 5.21 -3.76 -1.51
N TRP A 54 5.57 -4.27 -2.67
CA TRP A 54 5.22 -3.70 -3.95
C TRP A 54 3.84 -4.21 -4.35
N CYS A 55 2.93 -3.33 -4.77
CA CYS A 55 1.67 -3.71 -5.44
C CYS A 55 1.44 -2.92 -6.73
N TYR A 56 0.73 -3.54 -7.69
CA TYR A 56 0.17 -2.83 -8.83
C TYR A 56 -1.34 -2.67 -8.62
N LEU A 57 -1.83 -1.44 -8.67
CA LEU A 57 -3.21 -1.10 -8.33
C LEU A 57 -3.98 -0.69 -9.60
N PRO A 58 -4.93 -1.50 -10.07
CA PRO A 58 -5.83 -1.10 -11.16
C PRO A 58 -6.73 0.07 -10.75
N SER A 59 -7.28 0.78 -11.73
CA SER A 59 -8.30 1.82 -11.52
C SER A 59 -9.55 1.27 -10.83
N ASN A 60 -10.10 2.02 -9.87
CA ASN A 60 -11.32 1.68 -9.13
C ASN A 60 -11.25 0.34 -8.38
N SER A 61 -10.09 0.02 -7.82
CA SER A 61 -9.88 -1.23 -7.09
C SER A 61 -9.59 -0.99 -5.61
N ALA A 62 -9.69 -2.04 -4.81
CA ALA A 62 -9.25 -2.04 -3.42
C ALA A 62 -8.32 -3.23 -3.19
N LEU A 63 -7.11 -2.96 -2.69
CA LEU A 63 -6.18 -3.99 -2.27
C LEU A 63 -6.28 -4.16 -0.75
N VAL A 64 -6.23 -5.40 -0.26
CA VAL A 64 -6.16 -5.69 1.18
C VAL A 64 -4.88 -6.46 1.47
N ARG A 65 -4.16 -6.04 2.51
CA ARG A 65 -3.02 -6.77 3.07
C ARG A 65 -3.11 -6.79 4.58
N ARG A 66 -2.83 -7.95 5.17
CA ARG A 66 -2.73 -8.13 6.61
C ARG A 66 -1.26 -8.27 6.99
N PHE A 67 -0.87 -7.63 8.08
CA PHE A 67 0.45 -7.81 8.65
C PHE A 67 0.47 -9.05 9.54
N ASP A 68 1.47 -9.91 9.33
CA ASP A 68 1.74 -11.07 10.17
C ASP A 68 2.92 -10.74 11.10
N TYR A 69 2.65 -10.63 12.40
CA TYR A 69 3.67 -10.33 13.40
C TYR A 69 4.68 -11.45 13.65
N GLU A 70 4.32 -12.71 13.35
CA GLU A 70 5.24 -13.84 13.51
C GLU A 70 6.25 -13.87 12.37
N LYS A 71 5.82 -13.53 11.15
CA LYS A 71 6.69 -13.43 9.97
C LYS A 71 7.35 -12.06 9.82
N ASP A 72 6.84 -11.04 10.50
CA ASP A 72 7.24 -9.64 10.36
C ASP A 72 7.20 -9.20 8.88
N ASP A 73 6.08 -9.53 8.22
CA ASP A 73 5.81 -9.31 6.79
C ASP A 73 4.31 -9.21 6.49
N PHE A 74 3.96 -8.75 5.28
CA PHE A 74 2.59 -8.68 4.79
C PHE A 74 2.17 -9.94 4.04
N GLU A 75 0.93 -10.35 4.27
CA GLU A 75 0.29 -11.44 3.53
C GLU A 75 -1.10 -11.04 3.01
N ASN A 76 -1.63 -11.87 2.12
CA ASN A 76 -3.04 -11.79 1.73
C ASN A 76 -3.90 -12.13 2.94
N ASP A 77 -5.06 -11.49 3.02
CA ASP A 77 -6.03 -11.84 4.06
C ASP A 77 -6.79 -13.11 3.68
N ASP A 78 -7.63 -13.61 4.60
CA ASP A 78 -8.57 -14.67 4.20
C ASP A 78 -9.58 -14.13 3.16
N PRO A 79 -10.08 -14.96 2.22
CA PRO A 79 -10.90 -14.47 1.11
C PRO A 79 -12.21 -13.79 1.52
N GLU A 80 -12.81 -14.19 2.63
CA GLU A 80 -14.07 -13.63 3.10
C GLU A 80 -13.83 -12.23 3.69
N SER A 81 -12.84 -12.11 4.57
CA SER A 81 -12.36 -10.83 5.09
C SER A 81 -11.95 -9.89 3.96
N GLU A 82 -11.13 -10.36 3.02
CA GLU A 82 -10.64 -9.54 1.90
C GLU A 82 -11.81 -8.95 1.10
N ALA A 83 -12.77 -9.78 0.71
CA ALA A 83 -13.95 -9.32 -0.03
C ALA A 83 -14.77 -8.30 0.78
N GLN A 84 -14.95 -8.52 2.08
CA GLN A 84 -15.67 -7.59 2.96
C GLN A 84 -14.98 -6.22 3.01
N PHE A 85 -13.67 -6.18 3.26
CA PHE A 85 -12.92 -4.93 3.37
C PHE A 85 -12.83 -4.20 2.03
N GLN A 86 -12.69 -4.92 0.92
CA GLN A 86 -12.77 -4.35 -0.43
C GLN A 86 -14.11 -3.66 -0.66
N GLN A 87 -15.22 -4.33 -0.33
CA GLN A 87 -16.55 -3.75 -0.48
C GLN A 87 -16.74 -2.52 0.41
N MET A 88 -16.29 -2.56 1.66
CA MET A 88 -16.38 -1.42 2.58
C MET A 88 -15.56 -0.21 2.10
N ALA A 89 -14.39 -0.45 1.52
CA ALA A 89 -13.57 0.60 0.92
C ALA A 89 -14.25 1.22 -0.31
N LEU A 90 -14.72 0.38 -1.25
CA LEU A 90 -15.34 0.82 -2.50
C LEU A 90 -16.67 1.56 -2.28
N THR A 91 -17.39 1.24 -1.22
CA THR A 91 -18.63 1.95 -0.83
C THR A 91 -18.37 3.21 0.00
N GLY A 92 -17.12 3.48 0.36
CA GLY A 92 -16.72 4.64 1.17
C GLY A 92 -17.02 4.50 2.67
N ALA A 93 -17.49 3.34 3.13
CA ALA A 93 -17.78 3.07 4.53
C ALA A 93 -16.54 3.21 5.43
N MET A 94 -15.34 3.09 4.85
CA MET A 94 -14.06 3.22 5.55
C MET A 94 -13.40 4.59 5.41
N ASN A 95 -13.94 5.56 4.67
CA ASN A 95 -13.21 6.78 4.30
C ASN A 95 -12.65 7.58 5.48
N ARG A 96 -13.29 7.52 6.66
CA ARG A 96 -12.77 8.18 7.88
C ARG A 96 -11.54 7.50 8.48
N ALA A 97 -11.35 6.22 8.20
CA ALA A 97 -10.23 5.40 8.64
C ALA A 97 -9.07 5.37 7.62
N LEU A 98 -9.25 5.96 6.44
CA LEU A 98 -8.25 5.92 5.37
C LEU A 98 -7.62 7.31 5.19
N ALA A 99 -6.30 7.36 5.17
CA ALA A 99 -5.57 8.58 4.87
C ALA A 99 -5.68 8.91 3.38
N LEU A 100 -5.80 10.20 3.05
CA LEU A 100 -5.73 10.66 1.67
C LEU A 100 -4.29 10.53 1.16
N ALA A 101 -4.11 9.92 0.00
CA ALA A 101 -2.82 9.90 -0.68
C ALA A 101 -2.34 11.34 -0.94
N HIS A 102 -1.07 11.62 -0.63
CA HIS A 102 -0.52 12.98 -0.71
C HIS A 102 -0.33 13.37 -2.18
N PRO A 103 -1.06 14.37 -2.73
CA PRO A 103 -1.16 14.56 -4.17
C PRO A 103 0.19 14.79 -4.87
N LEU A 104 1.07 15.61 -4.29
CA LEU A 104 2.40 15.88 -4.87
C LEU A 104 3.31 14.65 -4.83
N SER A 105 3.18 13.83 -3.79
CA SER A 105 3.95 12.59 -3.67
C SER A 105 3.48 11.59 -4.71
N ALA A 106 2.16 11.46 -4.89
CA ALA A 106 1.57 10.57 -5.86
C ALA A 106 1.99 10.91 -7.30
N LEU A 107 1.96 12.20 -7.69
CA LEU A 107 2.41 12.62 -9.02
C LEU A 107 3.90 12.37 -9.24
N THR A 108 4.74 12.73 -8.27
CA THR A 108 6.20 12.48 -8.36
C THR A 108 6.48 10.98 -8.47
N TRP A 109 5.74 10.15 -7.73
CA TRP A 109 5.89 8.70 -7.78
C TRP A 109 5.47 8.11 -9.12
N MET A 110 4.37 8.60 -9.70
CA MET A 110 3.95 8.19 -11.04
C MET A 110 5.04 8.47 -12.07
N ASP A 111 5.67 9.64 -12.04
CA ASP A 111 6.76 9.98 -12.94
C ASP A 111 7.98 9.05 -12.78
N LEU A 112 8.24 8.56 -11.55
CA LEU A 112 9.34 7.63 -11.27
C LEU A 112 9.03 6.18 -11.68
N THR A 113 7.77 5.82 -11.81
CA THR A 113 7.31 4.44 -11.99
C THR A 113 6.49 4.24 -13.27
N ASP A 114 6.44 5.22 -14.16
CA ASP A 114 5.64 5.22 -15.39
C ASP A 114 5.99 4.08 -16.35
N HIS A 115 7.23 3.59 -16.29
CA HIS A 115 7.73 2.46 -17.06
C HIS A 115 7.48 1.09 -16.40
N ILE A 116 6.92 1.04 -15.19
CA ILE A 116 6.58 -0.20 -14.48
C ILE A 116 5.14 -0.58 -14.84
N GLY A 117 4.98 -1.41 -15.86
CA GLY A 117 3.68 -1.97 -16.27
C GLY A 117 3.24 -3.19 -15.45
N PRO A 118 1.94 -3.56 -15.51
CA PRO A 118 1.40 -4.72 -14.79
C PRO A 118 2.03 -6.05 -15.24
N GLU A 119 2.45 -6.16 -16.49
CA GLU A 119 3.14 -7.32 -17.04
C GLU A 119 4.56 -7.52 -16.47
N SER A 120 5.13 -6.45 -15.89
CA SER A 120 6.47 -6.43 -15.32
C SER A 120 6.45 -6.50 -13.78
N PHE A 121 5.29 -6.85 -13.20
CA PHE A 121 5.06 -6.81 -11.76
C PHE A 121 4.97 -8.22 -11.12
N PRO A 122 5.59 -8.46 -9.94
CA PRO A 122 6.43 -7.53 -9.18
C PRO A 122 7.73 -7.22 -9.93
N PRO A 123 8.27 -5.98 -9.81
CA PRO A 123 9.54 -5.65 -10.45
C PRO A 123 10.62 -6.59 -9.94
N THR A 124 11.43 -7.12 -10.85
CA THR A 124 12.59 -7.90 -10.45
C THR A 124 13.60 -6.95 -9.84
N LEU A 125 13.77 -7.00 -8.51
CA LEU A 125 14.81 -6.25 -7.83
C LEU A 125 16.16 -6.92 -8.14
N HIS A 126 16.95 -6.29 -9.01
CA HIS A 126 18.32 -6.73 -9.25
C HIS A 126 19.14 -6.47 -7.98
N GLN A 127 19.82 -7.51 -7.48
CA GLN A 127 20.85 -7.32 -6.49
C GLN A 127 22.04 -6.65 -7.17
N GLU A 128 22.52 -5.53 -6.64
CA GLU A 128 23.80 -4.97 -7.08
C GLU A 128 24.86 -6.05 -6.89
N THR A 129 25.50 -6.46 -7.98
CA THR A 129 26.68 -7.30 -7.88
C THR A 129 27.78 -6.39 -7.32
N PRO A 130 28.39 -6.70 -6.16
CA PRO A 130 29.42 -5.85 -5.59
C PRO A 130 30.51 -5.62 -6.63
N MET A 131 30.84 -4.37 -6.92
CA MET A 131 32.00 -4.06 -7.75
C MET A 131 33.25 -4.51 -6.96
N THR A 132 33.90 -5.58 -7.44
CA THR A 132 35.18 -6.09 -6.94
C THR A 132 36.33 -5.15 -7.26
#